data_AF-A0AAN7TYK7-F1
#
_entry.id   AF-A0AAN7TYK7-F1
#
_cell.length_a   1.000
_cell.length_b   1.000
_cell.length_c   1.000
_cell.angle_alpha   90.00
_cell.angle_beta   90.00
_cell.angle_gamma   90.00
#
_symmetry.space_group_name_H-M   'P 1'
#
loop_
_entity.id
_entity.type
_entity.pdbx_description
1 polymer ?
#
loop_
_entity_poly.entity_id
_entity_poly.type
_entity_poly.pdbx_seq_one_letter_code
_entity_poly.pdbx_strand_id
1 'polypeptide(L)'
;MSNFQNQEINLGSVILGDRSLDNGQYGDKRSIRHVDFEVPFSGIPKVSLGMNFLDASSSEQTRIRCIAQNITEKGMDISFTTWNDNTVYDVAVDYVAVYNPRFGNRNSNNNTQTQNQQMNQYNDEDENNYQQHQNRYQDDINNNTNNNNNNNNNNNNNNNNNNNNNNNNNYNNNNNNNNNYNKNNNNDDYQRGQSQNQSNNFSGRNVNIKSNKFNNYLRDNNGKGDMSPTARNNETWTITSVNNSGDLYYIHNKYNHYLSSNGDRVLVGEKNDFSVWKISQRSQGLYSIQNYKNSNFLSATDKSEAKTNVRVVNSWEEFTFNCVQ
;
A
#
# COMPACT_ATOMS: atom_id res chain seq x y z
N MET A 1 -37.13 23.95 -18.01
CA MET A 1 -36.07 23.69 -17.01
C MET A 1 -35.80 22.20 -16.99
N SER A 2 -34.62 21.76 -17.42
CA SER A 2 -34.23 20.35 -17.32
C SER A 2 -34.03 20.00 -15.85
N ASN A 3 -34.84 19.09 -15.35
CA ASN A 3 -34.76 18.59 -13.98
C ASN A 3 -33.44 17.81 -13.85
N PHE A 4 -32.39 18.44 -13.31
CA PHE A 4 -31.15 17.75 -12.97
C PHE A 4 -31.50 16.79 -11.85
N GLN A 5 -31.66 15.52 -12.19
CA GLN A 5 -31.86 14.50 -11.18
C GLN A 5 -30.57 14.32 -10.38
N ASN A 6 -30.72 14.29 -9.06
CA ASN A 6 -29.62 14.08 -8.13
C ASN A 6 -28.95 12.74 -8.45
N GLN A 7 -27.73 12.80 -8.98
CA GLN A 7 -26.83 11.65 -9.03
C GLN A 7 -26.12 11.60 -7.68
N GLU A 8 -26.04 10.39 -7.12
CA GLU A 8 -25.24 10.13 -5.95
C GLU A 8 -23.88 9.61 -6.43
N ILE A 9 -22.80 10.16 -5.88
CA ILE A 9 -21.43 9.82 -6.27
C ILE A 9 -20.62 9.58 -5.00
N ASN A 10 -19.87 8.48 -4.96
CA ASN A 10 -18.85 8.21 -3.96
C ASN A 10 -17.51 7.94 -4.67
N LEU A 11 -16.44 8.51 -4.14
CA LEU A 11 -15.08 8.39 -4.65
C LEU A 11 -14.19 7.89 -3.53
N GLY A 12 -13.20 7.07 -3.85
CA GLY A 12 -12.19 6.67 -2.89
C GLY A 12 -11.06 5.90 -3.52
N SER A 13 -10.15 5.41 -2.67
CA SER A 13 -8.98 4.64 -3.06
C SER A 13 -8.83 3.43 -2.16
N VAL A 14 -8.36 2.33 -2.71
CA VAL A 14 -8.14 1.07 -1.99
C VAL A 14 -6.78 0.54 -2.38
N ILE A 15 -5.99 0.21 -1.36
CA ILE A 15 -4.67 -0.37 -1.52
C ILE A 15 -4.75 -1.84 -1.08
N LEU A 16 -4.09 -2.75 -1.80
CA LEU A 16 -3.84 -4.10 -1.30
C LEU A 16 -3.16 -4.00 0.06
N GLY A 17 -2.05 -3.27 0.09
CA GLY A 17 -1.42 -2.79 1.30
C GLY A 17 -0.91 -3.93 2.15
N ASP A 18 -0.57 -5.09 1.59
CA ASP A 18 0.13 -6.21 2.22
C ASP A 18 0.76 -7.14 1.15
N ARG A 19 1.49 -8.17 1.60
CA ARG A 19 2.16 -9.15 0.73
C ARG A 19 1.29 -10.37 0.42
N SER A 20 -0.04 -10.26 0.47
CA SER A 20 -0.93 -11.41 0.24
C SER A 20 -0.86 -11.98 -1.19
N LEU A 21 -0.35 -11.21 -2.15
CA LEU A 21 -0.06 -11.67 -3.52
C LEU A 21 1.43 -11.99 -3.76
N ASP A 22 2.27 -11.89 -2.72
CA ASP A 22 3.71 -12.18 -2.69
C ASP A 22 3.99 -13.29 -1.67
N ASN A 23 3.57 -14.52 -2.00
CA ASN A 23 3.72 -15.69 -1.13
C ASN A 23 4.58 -16.81 -1.76
N GLY A 24 5.26 -16.52 -2.87
CA GLY A 24 6.07 -17.49 -3.63
C GLY A 24 5.29 -18.63 -4.28
N GLN A 25 3.96 -18.67 -4.15
CA GLN A 25 3.14 -19.69 -4.79
C GLN A 25 2.98 -19.38 -6.28
N TYR A 26 3.10 -20.43 -7.07
CA TYR A 26 2.79 -20.44 -8.48
C TYR A 26 1.27 -20.60 -8.68
N GLY A 27 0.71 -19.90 -9.66
CA GLY A 27 -0.71 -19.97 -10.00
C GLY A 27 -1.53 -18.82 -9.44
N ASP A 28 -2.85 -19.02 -9.39
CA ASP A 28 -3.81 -17.97 -9.04
C ASP A 28 -3.72 -17.56 -7.58
N LYS A 29 -3.48 -16.28 -7.37
CA LYS A 29 -3.41 -15.65 -6.05
C LYS A 29 -4.43 -14.54 -5.98
N ARG A 30 -5.20 -14.51 -4.91
CA ARG A 30 -6.33 -13.60 -4.73
C ARG A 30 -6.36 -13.01 -3.33
N SER A 31 -6.61 -11.72 -3.26
CA SER A 31 -6.84 -10.99 -2.01
C SER A 31 -8.03 -10.05 -2.17
N ILE A 32 -8.85 -9.91 -1.12
CA ILE A 32 -10.07 -9.11 -1.14
C ILE A 32 -9.97 -7.98 -0.12
N ARG A 33 -10.41 -6.77 -0.51
CA ARG A 33 -10.60 -5.63 0.39
C ARG A 33 -12.05 -5.19 0.36
N HIS A 34 -12.67 -5.13 1.52
CA HIS A 34 -14.00 -4.56 1.68
C HIS A 34 -13.91 -3.04 1.76
N VAL A 35 -14.89 -2.35 1.17
CA VAL A 35 -14.99 -0.90 1.12
C VAL A 35 -16.40 -0.50 1.52
N ASP A 36 -16.53 0.24 2.61
CA ASP A 36 -17.76 0.93 2.96
C ASP A 36 -17.83 2.28 2.23
N PHE A 37 -18.98 2.60 1.67
CA PHE A 37 -19.25 3.94 1.17
C PHE A 37 -19.54 4.88 2.35
N GLU A 38 -18.98 6.08 2.30
CA GLU A 38 -19.16 7.12 3.34
C GLU A 38 -20.65 7.40 3.62
N VAL A 39 -21.47 7.40 2.57
CA VAL A 39 -22.92 7.51 2.66
C VAL A 39 -23.55 6.37 1.85
N PRO A 40 -24.47 5.58 2.43
CA PRO A 40 -25.19 4.57 1.67
C PRO A 40 -25.97 5.19 0.51
N PHE A 41 -25.91 4.56 -0.65
CA PHE A 41 -26.67 4.96 -1.83
C PHE A 41 -28.15 4.62 -1.68
N SER A 42 -29.02 5.34 -2.38
CA SER A 42 -30.46 5.05 -2.48
C SER A 42 -30.78 3.77 -3.29
N GLY A 43 -29.77 3.16 -3.89
CA GLY A 43 -29.83 1.86 -4.57
C GLY A 43 -28.43 1.40 -4.98
N ILE A 44 -28.31 0.19 -5.52
CA ILE A 44 -27.00 -0.39 -5.87
C ILE A 44 -26.29 0.48 -6.94
N PRO A 45 -25.12 1.07 -6.65
CA PRO A 45 -24.40 1.90 -7.60
C PRO A 45 -23.71 1.06 -8.68
N LYS A 46 -23.34 1.71 -9.79
CA LYS A 46 -22.34 1.18 -10.72
C LYS A 46 -20.97 1.65 -10.28
N VAL A 47 -19.97 0.76 -10.35
CA VAL A 47 -18.60 1.07 -9.93
C VAL A 47 -17.65 0.96 -11.12
N SER A 48 -16.78 1.95 -11.27
CA SER A 48 -15.60 1.89 -12.14
C SER A 48 -14.34 1.94 -11.29
N LEU A 49 -13.35 1.11 -11.64
CA LEU A 49 -12.04 1.08 -11.00
C LEU A 49 -10.97 1.59 -11.97
N GLY A 50 -9.97 2.28 -11.44
CA GLY A 50 -8.76 2.67 -12.16
C GLY A 50 -7.53 2.41 -11.30
N MET A 51 -6.57 1.63 -11.81
CA MET A 51 -5.31 1.39 -11.12
C MET A 51 -4.45 2.65 -11.15
N ASN A 52 -3.96 3.08 -9.99
CA ASN A 52 -3.14 4.29 -9.85
C ASN A 52 -1.73 4.02 -9.29
N PHE A 53 -1.46 2.79 -8.83
CA PHE A 53 -0.15 2.34 -8.35
C PHE A 53 0.00 0.83 -8.54
N LEU A 54 1.20 0.40 -8.93
CA LEU A 54 1.56 -1.01 -9.10
C LEU A 54 3.03 -1.21 -8.72
N ASP A 55 3.27 -2.04 -7.71
CA ASP A 55 4.60 -2.57 -7.34
C ASP A 55 4.58 -4.08 -7.53
N ALA A 56 5.22 -4.54 -8.61
CA ALA A 56 5.22 -5.94 -9.00
C ALA A 56 6.55 -6.33 -9.65
N SER A 57 6.86 -7.62 -9.55
CA SER A 57 7.99 -8.26 -10.19
C SER A 57 7.51 -9.49 -10.96
N SER A 58 8.02 -9.69 -12.16
CA SER A 58 7.77 -10.86 -12.99
C SER A 58 9.04 -11.24 -13.74
N SER A 59 9.27 -12.54 -13.95
CA SER A 59 10.37 -12.98 -14.81
C SER A 59 10.07 -12.73 -16.29
N GLU A 60 8.78 -12.74 -16.64
CA GLU A 60 8.28 -12.53 -18.00
C GLU A 60 7.20 -11.44 -18.04
N GLN A 61 5.92 -11.82 -17.97
CA GLN A 61 4.79 -10.91 -18.13
C GLN A 61 4.23 -10.46 -16.79
N THR A 62 3.92 -9.17 -16.66
CA THR A 62 3.18 -8.65 -15.51
C THR A 62 1.68 -8.92 -15.66
N ARG A 63 1.09 -9.61 -14.68
CA ARG A 63 -0.29 -10.10 -14.70
C ARG A 63 -1.00 -9.70 -13.42
N ILE A 64 -1.99 -8.83 -13.54
CA ILE A 64 -2.80 -8.38 -12.41
C ILE A 64 -4.21 -8.02 -12.89
N ARG A 65 -5.20 -8.29 -12.05
CA ARG A 65 -6.61 -7.98 -12.29
C ARG A 65 -7.22 -7.43 -11.01
N CYS A 66 -7.98 -6.34 -11.15
CA CYS A 66 -8.75 -5.74 -10.05
C CYS A 66 -10.23 -5.72 -10.44
N ILE A 67 -11.11 -6.33 -9.64
CA ILE A 67 -12.55 -6.42 -9.92
C ILE A 67 -13.33 -5.90 -8.72
N ALA A 68 -14.28 -4.99 -8.94
CA ALA A 68 -15.32 -4.67 -7.97
C ALA A 68 -16.42 -5.73 -8.04
N GLN A 69 -16.76 -6.33 -6.91
CA GLN A 69 -17.76 -7.38 -6.78
C GLN A 69 -18.58 -7.16 -5.50
N ASN A 70 -19.66 -7.94 -5.33
CA ASN A 70 -20.53 -7.85 -4.15
C ASN A 70 -20.99 -6.41 -3.84
N ILE A 71 -21.26 -5.63 -4.90
CA ILE A 71 -21.62 -4.22 -4.77
C ILE A 71 -23.03 -4.12 -4.18
N THR A 72 -23.15 -3.39 -3.08
CA THR A 72 -24.41 -3.10 -2.39
C THR A 72 -24.61 -1.59 -2.29
N GLU A 73 -25.71 -1.15 -1.70
CA GLU A 73 -25.93 0.27 -1.36
C GLU A 73 -24.90 0.81 -0.37
N LYS A 74 -24.30 -0.06 0.45
CA LYS A 74 -23.44 0.34 1.58
C LYS A 74 -21.96 0.22 1.28
N GLY A 75 -21.58 -0.57 0.29
CA GLY A 75 -20.19 -0.87 0.03
C GLY A 75 -19.99 -1.88 -1.09
N MET A 76 -18.76 -2.33 -1.23
CA MET A 76 -18.34 -3.32 -2.22
C MET A 76 -17.09 -4.08 -1.75
N ASP A 77 -16.78 -5.16 -2.45
CA ASP A 77 -15.49 -5.83 -2.35
C ASP A 77 -14.64 -5.54 -3.58
N ILE A 78 -13.35 -5.25 -3.39
CA ILE A 78 -12.37 -5.22 -4.47
C ILE A 78 -11.50 -6.47 -4.38
N SER A 79 -11.55 -7.30 -5.42
CA SER A 79 -10.72 -8.48 -5.59
C SER A 79 -9.47 -8.12 -6.40
N PHE A 80 -8.30 -8.26 -5.78
CA PHE A 80 -7.00 -8.18 -6.42
C PHE A 80 -6.52 -9.60 -6.74
N THR A 81 -6.23 -9.88 -8.00
CA THR A 81 -5.82 -11.20 -8.47
C THR A 81 -4.55 -11.08 -9.30
N THR A 82 -3.61 -11.98 -9.10
CA THR A 82 -2.47 -12.23 -9.98
C THR A 82 -2.36 -13.73 -10.24
N TRP A 83 -1.62 -14.14 -11.26
CA TRP A 83 -1.52 -15.55 -11.64
C TRP A 83 -0.15 -15.91 -12.18
N ASN A 84 0.09 -17.20 -12.37
CA ASN A 84 1.38 -17.76 -12.81
C ASN A 84 2.50 -17.45 -11.80
N ASP A 85 3.66 -17.01 -12.27
CA ASP A 85 4.87 -16.71 -11.51
C ASP A 85 4.94 -15.26 -11.01
N ASN A 86 3.88 -14.48 -11.20
CA ASN A 86 3.89 -13.06 -10.88
C ASN A 86 3.96 -12.81 -9.39
N THR A 87 4.75 -11.83 -8.99
CA THR A 87 4.83 -11.36 -7.61
C THR A 87 4.30 -9.93 -7.56
N VAL A 88 3.13 -9.73 -6.96
CA VAL A 88 2.57 -8.40 -6.73
C VAL A 88 2.82 -8.03 -5.28
N TYR A 89 3.72 -7.08 -5.08
CA TYR A 89 4.11 -6.60 -3.76
C TYR A 89 3.06 -5.67 -3.17
N ASP A 90 2.52 -4.77 -4.01
CA ASP A 90 1.43 -3.88 -3.64
C ASP A 90 0.75 -3.30 -4.90
N VAL A 91 -0.49 -2.86 -4.76
CA VAL A 91 -1.31 -2.26 -5.83
C VAL A 91 -2.35 -1.35 -5.19
N ALA A 92 -2.63 -0.21 -5.84
CA ALA A 92 -3.74 0.64 -5.45
C ALA A 92 -4.66 0.95 -6.63
N VAL A 93 -5.95 1.08 -6.31
CA VAL A 93 -7.01 1.42 -7.25
C VAL A 93 -7.84 2.57 -6.70
N ASP A 94 -8.14 3.54 -7.56
CA ASP A 94 -9.20 4.50 -7.31
C ASP A 94 -10.53 3.93 -7.80
N TYR A 95 -11.62 4.28 -7.11
CA TYR A 95 -12.97 3.91 -7.53
C TYR A 95 -13.87 5.13 -7.68
N VAL A 96 -14.82 4.98 -8.60
CA VAL A 96 -15.94 5.90 -8.79
C VAL A 96 -17.23 5.08 -8.73
N ALA A 97 -18.02 5.27 -7.69
CA ALA A 97 -19.34 4.66 -7.52
C ALA A 97 -20.42 5.69 -7.85
N VAL A 98 -21.31 5.36 -8.78
CA VAL A 98 -22.39 6.26 -9.23
C VAL A 98 -23.71 5.53 -9.16
N TYR A 99 -24.65 6.07 -8.39
CA TYR A 99 -26.05 5.69 -8.44
C TYR A 99 -26.86 6.74 -9.20
N ASN A 100 -27.71 6.24 -10.09
CA ASN A 100 -28.68 7.08 -10.79
C ASN A 100 -30.00 6.29 -10.86
N PRO A 101 -31.10 6.83 -10.31
CA PRO A 101 -32.37 6.12 -10.24
C PRO A 101 -32.94 5.74 -11.61
N ARG A 102 -32.54 6.43 -12.70
CA ARG A 102 -32.94 6.04 -14.07
C ARG A 102 -32.24 4.79 -14.57
N PHE A 103 -31.07 4.47 -14.04
CA PHE A 103 -30.37 3.22 -14.34
C PHE A 103 -30.87 2.07 -13.45
N GLY A 104 -31.37 2.38 -12.25
CA GLY A 104 -31.70 1.39 -11.20
C GLY A 104 -32.89 0.46 -11.47
N ASN A 105 -33.65 0.64 -12.56
CA ASN A 105 -34.89 -0.13 -12.77
C ASN A 105 -35.09 -0.70 -14.19
N ARG A 106 -34.09 -0.60 -15.07
CA ARG A 106 -34.15 -1.28 -16.37
C ARG A 106 -33.62 -2.70 -16.21
N ASN A 107 -34.47 -3.60 -15.71
CA ASN A 107 -34.37 -5.08 -15.79
C ASN A 107 -32.96 -5.63 -16.09
N SER A 108 -32.14 -5.79 -15.04
CA SER A 108 -30.86 -6.50 -15.10
C SER A 108 -31.00 -8.03 -15.13
N ASN A 109 -32.20 -8.57 -15.37
CA ASN A 109 -32.41 -10.02 -15.45
C ASN A 109 -31.72 -10.67 -16.66
N ASN A 110 -31.19 -9.90 -17.62
CA ASN A 110 -30.61 -10.47 -18.85
C ASN A 110 -29.15 -10.05 -19.16
N ASN A 111 -28.43 -9.34 -18.28
CA ASN A 111 -27.07 -8.87 -18.67
C ASN A 111 -25.97 -8.90 -17.60
N THR A 112 -26.26 -8.97 -16.31
CA THR A 112 -25.21 -9.14 -15.28
C THR A 112 -24.70 -10.58 -15.24
N GLN A 113 -25.56 -11.55 -15.57
CA GLN A 113 -25.10 -12.91 -15.85
C GLN A 113 -24.27 -12.93 -17.13
N THR A 114 -24.61 -12.20 -18.18
CA THR A 114 -23.89 -12.27 -19.47
C THR A 114 -22.50 -11.63 -19.41
N GLN A 115 -22.27 -10.55 -18.66
CA GLN A 115 -20.92 -10.00 -18.49
C GLN A 115 -20.05 -10.83 -17.55
N ASN A 116 -20.60 -11.36 -16.45
CA ASN A 116 -19.85 -12.31 -15.61
C ASN A 116 -19.67 -13.66 -16.30
N GLN A 117 -20.61 -14.11 -17.14
CA GLN A 117 -20.50 -15.33 -17.93
C GLN A 117 -19.55 -15.14 -19.10
N GLN A 118 -19.53 -14.01 -19.83
CA GLN A 118 -18.53 -13.77 -20.87
C GLN A 118 -17.11 -13.59 -20.27
N MET A 119 -16.99 -13.00 -19.08
CA MET A 119 -15.70 -12.96 -18.38
C MET A 119 -15.31 -14.33 -17.82
N ASN A 120 -16.26 -15.13 -17.31
CA ASN A 120 -16.01 -16.50 -16.84
C ASN A 120 -15.73 -17.46 -18.00
N GLN A 121 -16.34 -17.27 -19.18
CA GLN A 121 -16.06 -18.08 -20.37
C GLN A 121 -14.65 -17.79 -20.90
N TYR A 122 -14.18 -16.54 -20.80
CA TYR A 122 -12.79 -16.21 -21.01
C TYR A 122 -11.86 -16.88 -19.98
N ASN A 123 -12.30 -16.99 -18.72
CA ASN A 123 -11.52 -17.66 -17.67
C ASN A 123 -11.49 -19.20 -17.83
N ASP A 124 -12.57 -19.83 -18.28
CA ASP A 124 -12.63 -21.29 -18.49
C ASP A 124 -11.80 -21.71 -19.71
N GLU A 125 -11.73 -20.88 -20.76
CA GLU A 125 -10.84 -21.11 -21.90
C GLU A 125 -9.36 -20.93 -21.50
N ASP A 126 -9.04 -19.90 -20.72
CA ASP A 126 -7.68 -19.69 -20.21
C ASP A 126 -7.27 -20.78 -19.20
N GLU A 127 -8.15 -21.22 -18.29
CA GLU A 127 -7.87 -22.34 -17.36
C GLU A 127 -7.62 -23.66 -18.10
N ASN A 128 -8.41 -23.98 -19.13
CA ASN A 128 -8.21 -25.18 -19.92
C ASN A 128 -6.90 -25.13 -20.73
N ASN A 129 -6.55 -23.97 -21.29
CA ASN A 129 -5.26 -23.77 -21.95
C ASN A 129 -4.09 -23.87 -20.94
N TYR A 130 -4.30 -23.39 -19.72
CA TYR A 130 -3.32 -23.44 -18.65
C TYR A 130 -3.06 -24.88 -18.19
N GLN A 131 -4.08 -25.70 -17.97
CA GLN A 131 -3.90 -27.13 -17.65
C GLN A 131 -3.19 -27.87 -18.80
N GLN A 132 -3.48 -27.52 -20.05
CA GLN A 132 -2.80 -28.12 -21.20
C GLN A 132 -1.32 -27.70 -21.29
N HIS A 133 -0.97 -26.47 -20.87
CA HIS A 133 0.42 -26.05 -20.76
C HIS A 133 1.16 -26.67 -19.57
N GLN A 134 0.53 -26.82 -18.40
CA GLN A 134 1.13 -27.55 -17.26
C GLN A 134 1.49 -28.99 -17.62
N ASN A 135 0.59 -29.70 -18.32
CA ASN A 135 0.86 -31.06 -18.78
C ASN A 135 2.05 -31.13 -19.75
N ARG A 136 2.21 -30.15 -20.65
CA ARG A 136 3.38 -30.08 -21.53
C ARG A 136 4.69 -29.83 -20.78
N TYR A 137 4.69 -28.97 -19.77
CA TYR A 137 5.89 -28.76 -18.93
C TYR A 137 6.26 -30.02 -18.13
N GLN A 138 5.27 -30.76 -17.63
CA GLN A 138 5.52 -32.05 -16.96
C GLN A 138 6.11 -33.09 -17.93
N ASP A 139 5.61 -33.15 -19.17
CA ASP A 139 6.11 -34.06 -20.21
C ASP A 139 7.54 -33.71 -20.64
N ASP A 140 7.88 -32.43 -20.75
CA ASP A 140 9.24 -31.99 -21.09
C ASP A 140 10.25 -32.32 -19.96
N ILE A 141 9.84 -32.21 -18.68
CA ILE A 141 10.67 -32.62 -17.55
C ILE A 141 10.88 -34.14 -17.53
N ASN A 142 9.82 -34.92 -17.80
CA ASN A 142 9.90 -36.38 -17.84
C ASN A 142 10.72 -36.89 -19.04
N ASN A 143 10.61 -36.24 -20.21
CA ASN A 143 11.39 -36.60 -21.40
C ASN A 143 12.87 -36.23 -21.27
N ASN A 144 13.21 -35.17 -20.54
CA ASN A 144 14.60 -34.80 -20.29
C ASN A 144 15.29 -35.74 -19.28
N THR A 145 14.51 -36.38 -18.40
CA THR A 145 15.04 -37.35 -17.42
C THR A 145 15.40 -38.69 -18.08
N ASN A 146 14.74 -39.07 -19.18
CA ASN A 146 15.06 -40.29 -19.93
C ASN A 146 16.27 -40.18 -20.87
N ASN A 147 16.72 -38.97 -21.21
CA ASN A 147 17.87 -38.78 -22.11
C ASN A 147 19.21 -38.66 -21.38
N ASN A 148 19.20 -38.50 -20.04
CA ASN A 148 20.42 -38.34 -19.25
C ASN A 148 20.95 -39.66 -18.63
N ASN A 149 20.27 -40.78 -18.87
CA ASN A 149 20.68 -42.08 -18.32
C ASN A 149 21.56 -42.91 -19.28
N ASN A 150 21.99 -42.34 -20.42
CA ASN A 150 22.78 -43.08 -21.41
C ASN A 150 24.16 -42.46 -21.72
N ASN A 151 24.67 -41.56 -20.86
CA ASN A 151 25.99 -40.96 -21.07
C ASN A 151 26.91 -40.98 -19.84
N ASN A 152 26.68 -41.90 -18.90
CA ASN A 152 27.55 -42.08 -17.74
C ASN A 152 28.30 -43.40 -17.81
N ASN A 153 29.11 -43.59 -18.85
CA ASN A 153 30.13 -44.63 -18.85
C ASN A 153 31.33 -44.31 -19.75
N ASN A 154 31.97 -43.16 -19.55
CA ASN A 154 33.40 -43.01 -19.87
C ASN A 154 33.94 -41.68 -19.31
N ASN A 155 34.58 -41.71 -18.13
CA ASN A 155 35.97 -41.25 -17.97
C ASN A 155 36.41 -41.39 -16.51
N ASN A 156 37.12 -42.47 -16.21
CA ASN A 156 37.87 -42.64 -14.98
C ASN A 156 39.36 -42.66 -15.33
N ASN A 157 40.02 -41.50 -15.32
CA ASN A 157 41.44 -41.34 -14.95
C ASN A 157 41.86 -39.88 -15.15
N ASN A 158 42.31 -39.20 -14.09
CA ASN A 158 43.71 -38.79 -13.92
C ASN A 158 43.83 -37.62 -12.92
N ASN A 159 44.15 -38.00 -11.68
CA ASN A 159 45.22 -37.47 -10.84
C ASN A 159 45.55 -35.94 -10.88
N ASN A 160 45.28 -35.29 -9.74
CA ASN A 160 46.25 -34.56 -8.92
C ASN A 160 47.15 -33.51 -9.60
N ASN A 161 46.85 -32.22 -9.39
CA ASN A 161 47.91 -31.32 -8.92
C ASN A 161 47.40 -30.11 -8.13
N ASN A 162 48.06 -29.94 -6.99
CA ASN A 162 48.02 -28.86 -6.04
C ASN A 162 48.63 -27.59 -6.69
N ASN A 163 47.97 -26.44 -6.64
CA ASN A 163 48.73 -25.21 -6.48
C ASN A 163 47.96 -24.07 -5.81
N ASN A 164 48.57 -23.66 -4.71
CA ASN A 164 48.30 -22.51 -3.87
C ASN A 164 48.65 -21.24 -4.67
N ASN A 165 47.73 -20.28 -4.84
CA ASN A 165 48.15 -18.92 -5.14
C ASN A 165 47.28 -17.88 -4.45
N ASN A 166 47.89 -17.33 -3.41
CA ASN A 166 47.51 -16.18 -2.62
C ASN A 166 47.71 -14.93 -3.49
N ASN A 167 46.66 -14.17 -3.79
CA ASN A 167 46.83 -12.85 -4.40
C ASN A 167 45.94 -11.82 -3.71
N ASN A 168 46.52 -11.24 -2.66
CA ASN A 168 46.12 -10.00 -2.04
C ASN A 168 46.89 -8.88 -2.75
N ASN A 169 46.22 -7.97 -3.46
CA ASN A 169 46.55 -6.54 -3.37
C ASN A 169 45.65 -5.61 -4.21
N ASN A 170 45.02 -4.73 -3.44
CA ASN A 170 45.10 -3.27 -3.56
C ASN A 170 44.13 -2.55 -4.52
N TYR A 171 43.12 -1.99 -3.87
CA TYR A 171 42.27 -0.89 -4.31
C TYR A 171 43.10 0.31 -4.76
N ASN A 172 42.87 0.76 -5.99
CA ASN A 172 42.94 2.18 -6.30
C ASN A 172 42.07 2.44 -7.53
N ASN A 173 40.86 3.00 -7.35
CA ASN A 173 40.13 3.59 -8.46
C ASN A 173 39.49 4.90 -8.02
N ASN A 174 40.23 5.96 -8.30
CA ASN A 174 39.85 7.34 -8.11
C ASN A 174 39.06 7.76 -9.35
N ASN A 175 37.72 7.75 -9.28
CA ASN A 175 36.87 8.25 -10.36
C ASN A 175 36.08 9.45 -9.88
N ASN A 176 36.67 10.61 -10.14
CA ASN A 176 36.14 11.93 -9.87
C ASN A 176 35.19 12.30 -11.02
N ASN A 177 33.88 12.03 -10.87
CA ASN A 177 32.88 12.37 -11.87
C ASN A 177 32.06 13.58 -11.40
N ASN A 178 32.41 14.71 -12.00
CA ASN A 178 31.85 16.03 -11.75
C ASN A 178 30.55 16.18 -12.57
N ASN A 179 29.39 15.89 -11.97
CA ASN A 179 28.09 16.15 -12.59
C ASN A 179 27.45 17.40 -11.97
N ASN A 180 27.63 18.50 -12.70
CA ASN A 180 27.02 19.79 -12.47
C ASN A 180 25.54 19.72 -12.93
N TYR A 181 24.63 19.36 -12.04
CA TYR A 181 23.19 19.38 -12.32
C TYR A 181 22.62 20.78 -12.10
N ASN A 182 22.33 21.44 -13.22
CA ASN A 182 21.65 22.72 -13.28
C ASN A 182 20.19 22.54 -12.83
N LYS A 183 19.85 23.12 -11.67
CA LYS A 183 18.55 22.96 -11.00
C LYS A 183 17.57 24.02 -11.52
N ASN A 184 16.86 23.71 -12.61
CA ASN A 184 15.73 24.51 -13.06
C ASN A 184 14.51 24.21 -12.18
N ASN A 185 14.14 25.20 -11.36
CA ASN A 185 12.89 25.25 -10.61
C ASN A 185 11.74 25.57 -11.56
N ASN A 186 10.93 24.56 -11.93
CA ASN A 186 9.57 24.78 -12.41
C ASN A 186 8.61 24.25 -11.35
N ASN A 187 8.06 25.18 -10.57
CA ASN A 187 6.89 24.96 -9.74
C ASN A 187 5.65 25.01 -10.65
N ASP A 188 5.22 23.85 -11.14
CA ASP A 188 3.89 23.74 -11.74
C ASP A 188 2.88 23.38 -10.64
N ASP A 189 2.05 24.38 -10.38
CA ASP A 189 1.04 24.50 -9.34
C ASP A 189 -0.16 23.58 -9.66
N TYR A 190 -0.09 22.33 -9.21
CA TYR A 190 -1.23 21.40 -9.23
C TYR A 190 -2.19 21.72 -8.07
N GLN A 191 -3.06 22.72 -8.25
CA GLN A 191 -4.17 22.97 -7.34
C GLN A 191 -5.29 21.94 -7.56
N ARG A 192 -5.13 20.77 -6.94
CA ARG A 192 -6.20 19.77 -6.82
C ARG A 192 -7.16 20.22 -5.71
N GLY A 193 -8.44 20.30 -6.04
CA GLY A 193 -9.50 20.86 -5.19
C GLY A 193 -9.45 20.33 -3.74
N GLN A 194 -9.26 21.25 -2.79
CA GLN A 194 -9.34 20.92 -1.38
C GLN A 194 -10.81 20.69 -1.03
N SER A 195 -11.16 19.42 -0.82
CA SER A 195 -12.34 19.05 -0.06
C SER A 195 -12.33 19.82 1.26
N GLN A 196 -13.48 20.35 1.65
CA GLN A 196 -13.61 21.11 2.89
C GLN A 196 -13.14 20.24 4.06
N ASN A 197 -11.93 20.52 4.55
CA ASN A 197 -11.35 19.84 5.70
C ASN A 197 -12.26 20.10 6.89
N GLN A 198 -13.09 19.13 7.27
CA GLN A 198 -13.66 19.12 8.60
C GLN A 198 -12.47 19.06 9.56
N SER A 199 -12.18 20.18 10.22
CA SER A 199 -11.10 20.26 11.20
C SER A 199 -11.51 19.39 12.38
N ASN A 200 -11.08 18.13 12.39
CA ASN A 200 -11.21 17.28 13.56
C ASN A 200 -10.39 17.94 14.67
N ASN A 201 -11.10 18.53 15.65
CA ASN A 201 -10.44 19.24 16.74
C ASN A 201 -9.80 18.20 17.69
N PHE A 202 -8.53 17.89 17.43
CA PHE A 202 -7.72 16.99 18.25
C PHE A 202 -7.16 17.68 19.50
N SER A 203 -7.24 19.00 19.59
CA SER A 203 -6.58 19.74 20.66
C SER A 203 -7.13 19.34 22.04
N GLY A 204 -6.22 19.04 22.96
CA GLY A 204 -6.51 18.62 24.33
C GLY A 204 -6.94 17.16 24.47
N ARG A 205 -6.95 16.37 23.40
CA ARG A 205 -7.35 14.95 23.47
C ARG A 205 -6.16 14.05 23.81
N ASN A 206 -6.42 13.08 24.68
CA ASN A 206 -5.53 11.95 24.91
C ASN A 206 -5.91 10.82 23.94
N VAL A 207 -4.93 10.32 23.20
CA VAL A 207 -5.13 9.32 22.15
C VAL A 207 -4.05 8.24 22.21
N ASN A 208 -4.40 7.05 21.77
CA ASN A 208 -3.42 6.07 21.32
C ASN A 208 -3.35 6.17 19.79
N ILE A 209 -2.16 6.42 19.25
CA ILE A 209 -1.93 6.55 17.80
C ILE A 209 -1.54 5.19 17.26
N LYS A 210 -2.36 4.62 16.37
CA LYS A 210 -2.21 3.23 15.91
C LYS A 210 -2.03 3.17 14.40
N SER A 211 -0.98 2.50 13.94
CA SER A 211 -0.73 2.25 12.52
C SER A 211 -1.89 1.43 11.92
N ASN A 212 -2.41 1.92 10.80
CA ASN A 212 -3.41 1.21 10.00
C ASN A 212 -2.85 -0.12 9.49
N LYS A 213 -1.66 -0.06 8.88
CA LYS A 213 -1.01 -1.20 8.22
C LYS A 213 -0.59 -2.33 9.17
N PHE A 214 -0.01 -2.00 10.31
CA PHE A 214 0.65 -2.98 11.19
C PHE A 214 -0.11 -3.23 12.49
N ASN A 215 -1.21 -2.53 12.74
CA ASN A 215 -2.03 -2.68 13.95
C ASN A 215 -1.28 -2.40 15.27
N ASN A 216 -0.11 -1.75 15.19
CA ASN A 216 0.76 -1.39 16.31
C ASN A 216 0.55 0.06 16.74
N TYR A 217 0.84 0.38 17.99
CA TYR A 217 0.71 1.68 18.64
C TYR A 217 2.04 2.41 18.69
N LEU A 218 2.02 3.71 18.43
CA LEU A 218 3.18 4.58 18.61
C LEU A 218 3.51 4.68 20.11
N ARG A 219 4.79 4.53 20.46
CA ARG A 219 5.27 4.62 21.83
C ARG A 219 6.56 5.43 21.95
N ASP A 220 6.80 5.92 23.16
CA ASP A 220 8.11 6.39 23.60
C ASP A 220 8.91 5.19 24.12
N ASN A 221 10.04 4.89 23.48
CA ASN A 221 11.00 3.87 23.89
C ASN A 221 12.34 4.52 24.28
N ASN A 222 12.35 5.18 25.44
CA ASN A 222 13.50 5.90 25.99
C ASN A 222 14.05 6.98 25.05
N GLY A 223 13.17 7.83 24.53
CA GLY A 223 13.49 8.94 23.65
C GLY A 223 13.55 8.58 22.16
N LYS A 224 13.36 7.31 21.81
CA LYS A 224 13.12 6.86 20.44
C LYS A 224 11.62 6.66 20.23
N GLY A 225 11.07 7.24 19.16
CA GLY A 225 9.72 6.92 18.71
C GLY A 225 9.72 5.55 18.04
N ASP A 226 8.87 4.64 18.52
CA ASP A 226 8.83 3.24 18.10
C ASP A 226 7.39 2.74 18.03
N MET A 227 7.17 1.55 17.48
CA MET A 227 5.84 0.93 17.43
C MET A 227 5.76 -0.27 18.41
N SER A 228 4.58 -0.50 18.97
CA SER A 228 4.31 -1.51 20.01
C SER A 228 3.03 -2.27 19.69
N PRO A 229 2.97 -3.61 19.85
CA PRO A 229 1.76 -4.37 19.55
C PRO A 229 0.64 -4.17 20.58
N THR A 230 0.97 -3.71 21.78
CA THR A 230 0.00 -3.39 22.84
C THR A 230 -0.15 -1.88 22.96
N ALA A 231 -1.27 -1.40 23.52
CA ALA A 231 -1.46 -0.03 24.00
C ALA A 231 -1.30 0.00 25.53
N ARG A 232 -0.15 0.47 26.02
CA ARG A 232 0.21 0.63 27.43
C ARG A 232 0.07 2.10 27.83
N ASN A 233 0.03 2.37 29.13
CA ASN A 233 -0.15 3.73 29.66
C ASN A 233 0.99 4.72 29.29
N ASN A 234 2.13 4.25 28.81
CA ASN A 234 3.22 5.07 28.27
C ASN A 234 3.10 5.34 26.75
N GLU A 235 1.98 4.95 26.15
CA GLU A 235 1.71 5.00 24.71
C GLU A 235 0.48 5.87 24.41
N THR A 236 -0.02 6.57 25.43
CA THR A 236 -1.02 7.63 25.32
C THR A 236 -0.32 8.96 25.04
N TRP A 237 -0.80 9.62 24.00
CA TRP A 237 -0.30 10.90 23.51
C TRP A 237 -1.37 11.96 23.68
N THR A 238 -0.98 13.14 24.14
CA THR A 238 -1.80 14.34 24.13
C THR A 238 -1.50 15.13 22.86
N ILE A 239 -2.54 15.53 22.14
CA ILE A 239 -2.41 16.41 20.97
C ILE A 239 -2.80 17.82 21.39
N THR A 240 -1.91 18.78 21.18
CA THR A 240 -2.13 20.18 21.56
C THR A 240 -1.93 21.09 20.35
N SER A 241 -2.87 21.99 20.07
CA SER A 241 -2.71 22.93 18.95
C SER A 241 -1.49 23.85 19.14
N VAL A 242 -0.74 24.08 18.06
CA VAL A 242 0.40 25.03 18.03
C VAL A 242 -0.10 26.45 17.78
N ASN A 243 -1.18 26.60 17.02
CA ASN A 243 -1.69 27.88 16.57
C ASN A 243 -3.21 27.97 16.72
N ASN A 244 -3.76 29.15 16.49
CA ASN A 244 -5.21 29.37 16.56
C ASN A 244 -5.96 28.78 15.35
N SER A 245 -5.27 28.44 14.26
CA SER A 245 -5.92 27.86 13.09
C SER A 245 -6.30 26.40 13.28
N GLY A 246 -5.65 25.69 14.21
CA GLY A 246 -5.92 24.27 14.46
C GLY A 246 -5.39 23.36 13.34
N ASP A 247 -4.42 23.84 12.54
CA ASP A 247 -3.83 23.03 11.46
C ASP A 247 -2.51 22.37 11.88
N LEU A 248 -1.88 22.89 12.93
CA LEU A 248 -0.59 22.46 13.43
C LEU A 248 -0.70 22.00 14.88
N TYR A 249 -0.04 20.90 15.19
CA TYR A 249 -0.16 20.20 16.46
C TYR A 249 1.21 19.83 17.03
N TYR A 250 1.32 19.90 18.35
CA TYR A 250 2.28 19.11 19.12
C TYR A 250 1.64 17.78 19.50
N ILE A 251 2.42 16.71 19.43
CA ILE A 251 2.05 15.38 19.93
C ILE A 251 3.04 15.05 21.03
N HIS A 252 2.60 14.95 22.28
CA HIS A 252 3.48 14.71 23.42
C HIS A 252 2.91 13.69 24.39
N ASN A 253 3.78 12.97 25.09
CA ASN A 253 3.34 12.02 26.11
C ASN A 253 3.14 12.71 27.47
N LYS A 254 2.76 11.93 28.49
CA LYS A 254 2.55 12.40 29.87
C LYS A 254 3.80 12.95 30.56
N TYR A 255 4.99 12.68 30.04
CA TYR A 255 6.26 13.19 30.55
C TYR A 255 6.66 14.51 29.85
N ASN A 256 5.78 15.08 29.02
CA ASN A 256 6.06 16.23 28.16
C ASN A 256 7.21 15.98 27.19
N HIS A 257 7.43 14.72 26.78
CA HIS A 257 8.28 14.43 25.65
C HIS A 257 7.47 14.54 24.35
N TYR A 258 7.96 15.37 23.44
CA TYR A 258 7.35 15.69 22.17
C TYR A 258 7.87 14.77 21.08
N LEU A 259 6.95 14.23 20.29
CA LEU A 259 7.25 13.53 19.06
C LEU A 259 7.91 14.52 18.09
N SER A 260 9.07 14.17 17.55
CA SER A 260 9.81 15.00 16.61
C SER A 260 10.45 14.18 15.49
N SER A 261 10.70 14.84 14.37
CA SER A 261 11.35 14.24 13.20
C SER A 261 12.79 14.75 13.06
N ASN A 262 13.78 13.86 13.08
CA ASN A 262 15.17 14.21 12.80
C ASN A 262 15.69 13.41 11.60
N GLY A 263 15.48 13.96 10.40
CA GLY A 263 15.76 13.25 9.16
C GLY A 263 14.84 12.05 8.99
N ASP A 264 15.41 10.85 8.96
CA ASP A 264 14.70 9.58 8.79
C ASP A 264 14.16 9.00 10.12
N ARG A 265 14.55 9.55 11.26
CA ARG A 265 14.21 9.03 12.59
C ARG A 265 13.10 9.82 13.26
N VAL A 266 12.28 9.09 14.00
CA VAL A 266 11.32 9.65 14.96
C VAL A 266 11.96 9.65 16.34
N LEU A 267 12.04 10.83 16.94
CA LEU A 267 12.56 11.05 18.28
C LEU A 267 11.45 11.50 19.22
N VAL A 268 11.66 11.30 20.51
CA VAL A 268 10.73 11.71 21.57
C VAL A 268 11.56 12.44 22.62
N GLY A 269 11.30 13.73 22.83
CA GLY A 269 12.17 14.52 23.72
C GLY A 269 11.70 15.95 23.92
N GLU A 270 12.63 16.88 24.08
CA GLU A 270 12.26 18.28 24.28
C GLU A 270 11.58 18.90 23.06
N LYS A 271 10.68 19.85 23.34
CA LYS A 271 9.97 20.62 22.33
C LYS A 271 10.93 21.41 21.43
N ASN A 272 10.79 21.27 20.12
CA ASN A 272 11.57 22.02 19.13
C ASN A 272 10.79 22.23 17.82
N ASP A 273 11.40 22.89 16.84
CA ASP A 273 10.79 23.16 15.52
C ASP A 273 10.43 21.88 14.75
N PHE A 274 11.13 20.78 15.01
CA PHE A 274 10.86 19.47 14.41
C PHE A 274 9.74 18.71 15.14
N SER A 275 9.17 19.28 16.21
CA SER A 275 8.08 18.69 16.98
C SER A 275 6.69 19.13 16.52
N VAL A 276 6.61 19.91 15.44
CA VAL A 276 5.36 20.44 14.89
C VAL A 276 4.86 19.54 13.77
N TRP A 277 3.61 19.13 13.86
CA TRP A 277 2.98 18.19 12.93
C TRP A 277 1.69 18.75 12.37
N LYS A 278 1.42 18.47 11.10
CA LYS A 278 0.12 18.63 10.46
C LYS A 278 -0.58 17.27 10.45
N ILE A 279 -1.79 17.21 11.01
CA ILE A 279 -2.62 15.99 10.99
C ILE A 279 -3.71 16.22 9.94
N SER A 280 -3.81 15.32 8.96
CA SER A 280 -4.77 15.45 7.85
C SER A 280 -5.60 14.17 7.72
N GLN A 281 -6.93 14.30 7.71
CA GLN A 281 -7.80 13.16 7.46
C GLN A 281 -7.64 12.70 6.00
N ARG A 282 -7.53 11.39 5.79
CA ARG A 282 -7.37 10.77 4.46
C ARG A 282 -8.66 10.10 4.03
N SER A 283 -9.24 9.33 4.93
CA SER A 283 -10.55 8.70 4.80
C SER A 283 -11.20 8.60 6.19
N GLN A 284 -12.35 7.94 6.31
CA GLN A 284 -13.10 7.88 7.57
C GLN A 284 -12.26 7.22 8.68
N GLY A 285 -11.84 8.03 9.67
CA GLY A 285 -11.04 7.55 10.80
C GLY A 285 -9.55 7.31 10.52
N LEU A 286 -9.09 7.49 9.28
CA LEU A 286 -7.68 7.35 8.89
C LEU A 286 -7.05 8.72 8.61
N TYR A 287 -5.85 8.90 9.13
CA TYR A 287 -5.17 10.18 9.14
C TYR A 287 -3.70 10.01 8.80
N SER A 288 -3.12 11.00 8.13
CA SER A 288 -1.68 11.13 7.97
C SER A 288 -1.13 12.19 8.94
N ILE A 289 0.13 12.00 9.33
CA ILE A 289 0.83 12.88 10.27
C ILE A 289 2.10 13.38 9.57
N GLN A 290 2.10 14.63 9.11
CA GLN A 290 3.20 15.22 8.35
C GLN A 290 4.01 16.17 9.23
N ASN A 291 5.33 16.01 9.26
CA ASN A 291 6.19 16.96 9.95
C ASN A 291 6.19 18.30 9.22
N TYR A 292 5.93 19.39 9.96
CA TYR A 292 5.83 20.72 9.36
C TYR A 292 7.17 21.23 8.81
N LYS A 293 8.29 20.90 9.46
CA LYS A 293 9.59 21.47 9.12
C LYS A 293 10.21 20.85 7.87
N ASN A 294 10.10 19.53 7.72
CA ASN A 294 10.73 18.80 6.61
C ASN A 294 9.74 18.18 5.60
N SER A 295 8.44 18.32 5.85
CA SER A 295 7.35 17.80 5.01
C SER A 295 7.31 16.27 4.87
N ASN A 296 8.06 15.53 5.68
CA ASN A 296 8.02 14.08 5.68
C ASN A 296 6.85 13.57 6.53
N PHE A 297 6.26 12.46 6.13
CA PHE A 297 5.19 11.78 6.86
C PHE A 297 5.78 10.82 7.89
N LEU A 298 5.11 10.73 9.04
CA LEU A 298 5.30 9.63 9.98
C LEU A 298 4.89 8.32 9.29
N SER A 299 5.74 7.31 9.39
CA SER A 299 5.54 5.99 8.79
C SER A 299 5.82 4.92 9.82
N ALA A 300 4.97 3.89 9.88
CA ALA A 300 5.25 2.68 10.65
C ALA A 300 5.90 1.63 9.74
N THR A 301 6.77 0.79 10.29
CA THR A 301 7.42 -0.29 9.53
C THR A 301 7.06 -1.68 10.06
N ASP A 302 7.31 -2.69 9.24
CA ASP A 302 7.19 -4.12 9.57
C ASP A 302 8.12 -4.55 10.73
N LYS A 303 9.20 -3.81 10.95
CA LYS A 303 10.13 -4.00 12.07
C LYS A 303 9.69 -3.33 13.37
N SER A 304 8.43 -2.90 13.43
CA SER A 304 7.87 -2.14 14.56
C SER A 304 8.61 -0.83 14.84
N GLU A 305 9.20 -0.20 13.81
CA GLU A 305 9.85 1.11 13.94
C GLU A 305 8.93 2.23 13.46
N ALA A 306 9.10 3.43 14.00
CA ALA A 306 8.53 4.65 13.45
C ALA A 306 9.62 5.45 12.71
N LYS A 307 9.32 5.93 11.49
CA LYS A 307 10.25 6.68 10.62
C LYS A 307 9.60 7.94 10.04
N THR A 308 10.43 8.85 9.53
CA THR A 308 10.00 10.10 8.90
C THR A 308 10.77 10.41 7.61
N ASN A 309 10.93 9.44 6.72
CA ASN A 309 11.65 9.61 5.45
C ASN A 309 10.74 9.52 4.22
N VAL A 310 9.42 9.54 4.41
CA VAL A 310 8.45 9.32 3.34
C VAL A 310 7.79 10.64 2.95
N ARG A 311 7.63 10.89 1.64
CA ARG A 311 7.00 12.12 1.09
C ARG A 311 5.62 11.91 0.48
N VAL A 312 5.18 10.65 0.38
CA VAL A 312 3.90 10.25 -0.22
C VAL A 312 3.18 9.37 0.79
N VAL A 313 1.90 9.63 1.04
CA VAL A 313 1.11 8.83 1.99
C VAL A 313 0.59 7.58 1.28
N ASN A 314 0.91 6.40 1.82
CA ASN A 314 0.21 5.15 1.53
C ASN A 314 -0.27 4.53 2.87
N SER A 315 -0.65 3.25 2.86
CA SER A 315 -1.16 2.56 4.06
C SER A 315 -0.18 2.55 5.26
N TRP A 316 1.12 2.71 5.03
CA TRP A 316 2.16 2.75 6.07
C TRP A 316 2.20 4.08 6.83
N GLU A 317 1.75 5.17 6.20
CA GLU A 317 1.67 6.52 6.76
C GLU A 317 0.25 6.88 7.25
N GLU A 318 -0.64 5.89 7.31
CA GLU A 318 -1.99 6.03 7.82
C GLU A 318 -2.12 5.54 9.26
N PHE A 319 -2.76 6.36 10.09
CA PHE A 319 -2.96 6.10 11.50
C PHE A 319 -4.41 6.32 11.90
N THR A 320 -4.84 5.55 12.90
CA THR A 320 -6.09 5.75 13.64
C THR A 320 -5.78 6.39 15.00
N PHE A 321 -6.71 7.21 15.49
CA PHE A 321 -6.59 7.94 16.75
C PHE A 321 -7.64 7.43 17.72
N ASN A 322 -7.24 6.54 18.63
CA ASN A 322 -8.16 5.95 19.60
C ASN A 322 -8.19 6.82 20.85
N CYS A 323 -9.30 7.55 21.07
CA CYS A 323 -9.44 8.43 22.24
C CYS A 323 -9.43 7.62 23.54
N VAL A 324 -8.64 8.07 24.51
CA VAL A 324 -8.59 7.51 25.86
C VAL A 324 -9.45 8.40 26.76
N GLN A 325 -10.43 7.79 27.43
CA GLN A 325 -11.34 8.48 28.35
C GLN A 325 -10.70 8.79 29.69
#